data_AF-A0A0L7LDA3-F1
#
_entry.id   AF-A0A0L7LDA3-F1
#
_cell.length_a   1.000
_cell.length_b   1.000
_cell.length_c   1.000
_cell.angle_alpha   90.00
_cell.angle_beta   90.00
_cell.angle_gamma   90.00
#
_symmetry.space_group_name_H-M   'P 1'
#
loop_
_entity.id
_entity.type
_entity.pdbx_description
1 polymer ?
#
loop_
_entity_poly.entity_id
_entity_poly.type
_entity_poly.pdbx_seq_one_letter_code
_entity_poly.pdbx_strand_id
1 'polypeptide(L)'
;MEEAYNKLVEAKNNNVDNLVKWMKDANLIEKSEEAEEKARKLFEDVKDVKDVELAKFKQAVSTLAEEQKKSVEEFCKMLSVEGPKLLSAIQAGASAAATAGATAFKEAMK
;
A
#
# COMPACT_ATOMS: atom_id res chain seq x y z
N MET A 1 -2.10 -4.26 -12.16
CA MET A 1 -1.69 -3.22 -11.18
C MET A 1 -2.86 -2.27 -11.05
N GLU A 2 -3.33 -1.72 -12.16
CA GLU A 2 -4.46 -0.79 -12.24
C GLU A 2 -5.75 -1.36 -11.64
N GLU A 3 -6.08 -2.63 -11.89
CA GLU A 3 -7.24 -3.27 -11.26
C GLU A 3 -7.14 -3.32 -9.73
N ALA A 4 -5.98 -3.72 -9.20
CA ALA A 4 -5.77 -3.77 -7.76
C ALA A 4 -5.76 -2.38 -7.12
N TYR A 5 -5.18 -1.39 -7.82
CA TYR A 5 -5.24 0.00 -7.40
C TYR A 5 -6.68 0.52 -7.39
N ASN A 6 -7.47 0.25 -8.43
CA ASN A 6 -8.89 0.63 -8.46
C ASN A 6 -9.65 0.05 -7.27
N LYS A 7 -9.39 -1.22 -6.90
CA LYS A 7 -9.98 -1.80 -5.70
C LYS A 7 -9.56 -1.08 -4.41
N LEU A 8 -8.31 -0.63 -4.31
CA LEU A 8 -7.85 0.19 -3.18
C LEU A 8 -8.56 1.54 -3.14
N VAL A 9 -8.78 2.18 -4.29
CA VAL A 9 -9.55 3.43 -4.41
C VAL A 9 -11.01 3.21 -4.01
N GLU A 10 -11.65 2.14 -4.51
CA GLU A 10 -13.02 1.77 -4.14
C GLU A 10 -13.14 1.53 -2.63
N ALA A 11 -12.12 0.93 -2.03
CA ALA A 11 -12.02 0.73 -0.58
C ALA A 11 -11.57 1.98 0.18
N LYS A 12 -11.34 3.13 -0.48
CA LYS A 12 -10.77 4.38 0.09
C LYS A 12 -9.49 4.18 0.89
N ASN A 13 -8.64 3.28 0.38
CA ASN A 13 -7.40 2.82 0.98
C ASN A 13 -6.19 3.06 0.06
N ASN A 14 -6.29 4.01 -0.87
CA ASN A 14 -5.22 4.43 -1.80
C ASN A 14 -4.27 5.49 -1.19
N ASN A 15 -4.08 5.45 0.12
CA ASN A 15 -3.15 6.30 0.85
C ASN A 15 -1.70 5.80 0.75
N VAL A 16 -0.75 6.70 1.01
CA VAL A 16 0.70 6.43 0.92
C VAL A 16 1.10 5.19 1.74
N ASP A 17 0.66 5.07 2.99
CA ASP A 17 0.96 3.89 3.83
C ASP A 17 0.54 2.57 3.18
N ASN A 18 -0.68 2.51 2.62
CA ASN A 18 -1.17 1.29 1.99
C ASN A 18 -0.44 0.99 0.68
N LEU A 19 -0.07 2.02 -0.09
CA LEU A 19 0.72 1.84 -1.31
C LEU A 19 2.16 1.41 -1.01
N VAL A 20 2.81 1.98 0.01
CA VAL A 20 4.16 1.59 0.44
C VAL A 20 4.14 0.17 0.99
N LYS A 21 3.12 -0.17 1.79
CA LYS A 21 2.88 -1.54 2.25
C LYS A 21 2.67 -2.50 1.09
N TRP A 22 1.93 -2.08 0.06
CA TRP A 22 1.76 -2.85 -1.17
C TRP A 22 3.10 -3.15 -1.84
N MET A 23 3.95 -2.13 -2.01
CA MET A 23 5.28 -2.28 -2.59
C MET A 23 6.14 -3.25 -1.77
N LYS A 24 6.07 -3.18 -0.44
CA LYS A 24 6.80 -4.08 0.47
C LYS A 24 6.29 -5.52 0.40
N ASP A 25 4.98 -5.74 0.41
CA ASP A 25 4.38 -7.08 0.28
C ASP A 25 4.67 -7.69 -1.10
N ALA A 26 4.61 -6.86 -2.14
CA ALA A 26 5.01 -7.21 -3.50
C ALA A 26 6.51 -7.39 -3.70
N ASN A 27 7.32 -7.21 -2.65
CA ASN A 27 8.77 -7.39 -2.69
C ASN A 27 9.42 -6.47 -3.76
N LEU A 28 8.78 -5.33 -4.02
CA LEU A 28 9.35 -4.25 -4.83
C LEU A 28 10.42 -3.54 -4.04
N ILE A 29 10.21 -3.34 -2.75
CA ILE A 29 11.19 -2.76 -1.84
C ILE A 29 11.58 -3.79 -0.80
N GLU A 30 12.80 -3.68 -0.26
CA GLU A 30 13.23 -4.55 0.83
C GLU A 30 12.32 -4.39 2.05
N LYS A 31 12.22 -5.44 2.86
CA LYS A 31 11.43 -5.42 4.11
C LYS A 31 12.19 -4.71 5.24
N SER A 32 12.84 -3.61 4.92
CA SER A 32 13.69 -2.80 5.80
C SER A 32 13.08 -1.41 5.95
N GLU A 33 13.21 -0.80 7.13
CA GLU A 33 12.67 0.55 7.39
C GLU A 33 13.24 1.60 6.42
N GLU A 34 14.52 1.49 6.05
CA GLU A 34 15.16 2.38 5.07
C GLU A 34 14.47 2.35 3.70
N ALA A 35 14.03 1.17 3.26
CA ALA A 35 13.38 1.01 1.97
C ALA A 35 11.93 1.53 2.01
N GLU A 36 11.23 1.36 3.13
CA GLU A 36 9.92 1.98 3.36
C GLU A 36 10.02 3.51 3.43
N GLU A 37 11.03 4.04 4.11
CA GLU A 37 11.23 5.49 4.19
C GLU A 37 11.52 6.05 2.79
N LYS A 38 12.42 5.43 2.02
CA LYS A 38 12.66 5.83 0.62
C LYS A 38 11.39 5.79 -0.23
N ALA A 39 10.61 4.72 -0.12
CA ALA A 39 9.34 4.63 -0.85
C ALA A 39 8.39 5.74 -0.44
N ARG A 40 8.25 6.03 0.87
CA ARG A 40 7.48 7.17 1.37
C ARG A 40 8.00 8.51 0.85
N LYS A 41 9.32 8.71 0.73
CA LYS A 41 9.91 9.92 0.14
C LYS A 41 9.48 10.15 -1.30
N LEU A 42 9.31 9.09 -2.09
CA LEU A 42 8.77 9.20 -3.45
C LEU A 42 7.33 9.73 -3.49
N PHE A 43 6.60 9.62 -2.37
CA PHE A 43 5.26 10.15 -2.20
C PHE A 43 5.20 11.46 -1.41
N GLU A 44 6.31 12.02 -0.92
CA GLU A 44 6.29 13.32 -0.21
C GLU A 44 5.78 14.46 -1.10
N ASP A 45 5.95 14.33 -2.43
CA ASP A 45 5.47 15.27 -3.43
C ASP A 45 3.99 15.03 -3.85
N VAL A 46 3.27 14.14 -3.18
CA VAL A 46 1.82 13.97 -3.45
C VAL A 46 1.02 15.05 -2.75
N LYS A 47 0.00 15.55 -3.45
CA LYS A 47 -0.87 16.61 -2.93
C LYS A 47 -1.74 16.13 -1.76
N ASP A 48 -2.15 14.86 -1.82
CA ASP A 48 -2.98 14.24 -0.80
C ASP A 48 -2.42 12.86 -0.45
N VAL A 49 -1.87 12.73 0.76
CA VAL A 49 -1.28 11.47 1.23
C VAL A 49 -2.32 10.38 1.48
N LYS A 50 -3.61 10.75 1.52
CA LYS A 50 -4.72 9.82 1.68
C LYS A 50 -5.37 9.41 0.37
N ASP A 51 -5.13 10.17 -0.70
CA ASP A 51 -5.66 9.93 -2.04
C ASP A 51 -4.52 10.09 -3.06
N VAL A 52 -3.67 9.08 -3.14
CA VAL A 52 -2.54 9.11 -4.06
C VAL A 52 -3.03 8.75 -5.44
N GLU A 53 -2.83 9.63 -6.42
CA GLU A 53 -3.18 9.38 -7.81
C GLU A 53 -2.39 8.20 -8.42
N LEU A 54 -3.05 7.42 -9.29
CA LEU A 54 -2.42 6.31 -10.01
C LEU A 54 -1.16 6.75 -10.77
N ALA A 55 -1.17 7.97 -11.32
CA ALA A 55 -0.01 8.54 -12.03
C ALA A 55 1.21 8.67 -11.12
N LYS A 56 1.03 9.21 -9.90
CA LYS A 56 2.10 9.32 -8.89
C LYS A 56 2.55 7.94 -8.42
N PHE A 57 1.63 7.00 -8.23
CA PHE A 57 1.97 5.62 -7.89
C PHE A 57 2.80 4.92 -8.98
N LYS A 58 2.39 5.02 -10.25
CA LYS A 58 3.15 4.51 -11.39
C LYS A 58 4.53 5.17 -11.50
N GLN A 59 4.62 6.48 -11.24
CA GLN A 59 5.90 7.19 -11.22
C GLN A 59 6.83 6.62 -10.15
N ALA A 60 6.36 6.46 -8.91
CA ALA A 60 7.15 5.88 -7.83
C ALA A 60 7.61 4.45 -8.14
N VAL A 61 6.72 3.61 -8.70
CA VAL A 61 7.09 2.25 -9.13
C VAL A 61 8.14 2.28 -10.24
N SER A 62 8.03 3.21 -11.18
CA SER A 62 9.00 3.37 -12.27
C SER A 62 10.37 3.77 -11.73
N THR A 63 10.42 4.79 -10.85
CA THR A 63 11.66 5.22 -10.19
C THR A 63 12.32 4.08 -9.41
N LEU A 64 11.54 3.31 -8.64
CA LEU A 64 12.07 2.15 -7.91
C LEU A 64 12.60 1.06 -8.83
N ALA A 65 11.91 0.80 -9.95
CA ALA A 65 12.36 -0.17 -10.94
C ALA A 65 13.70 0.26 -11.56
N GLU A 66 13.82 1.54 -11.92
CA GLU A 66 15.05 2.12 -12.45
C GLU A 66 16.20 2.05 -11.43
N GLU A 67 15.96 2.41 -10.17
CA GLU A 67 16.96 2.31 -9.09
C GLU A 67 17.45 0.87 -8.88
N GLN A 68 16.55 -0.12 -8.99
CA GLN A 68 16.89 -1.53 -8.80
C GLN A 68 17.33 -2.24 -10.09
N LYS A 69 17.45 -1.53 -11.21
CA LYS A 69 17.72 -2.10 -12.54
C LYS A 69 16.76 -3.24 -12.90
N LYS A 70 15.50 -3.13 -12.47
CA LYS A 70 14.41 -4.06 -12.79
C LYS A 70 13.45 -3.41 -13.79
N SER A 71 12.63 -4.22 -14.44
CA SER A 71 11.63 -3.72 -15.38
C SER A 71 10.37 -3.28 -14.64
N VAL A 72 9.84 -2.11 -15.02
CA VAL A 72 8.55 -1.60 -14.51
C VAL A 72 7.43 -2.63 -14.73
N GLU A 73 7.46 -3.36 -15.84
CA GLU A 73 6.50 -4.43 -16.14
C GLU A 73 6.54 -5.57 -15.11
N GLU A 74 7.73 -5.99 -14.67
CA GLU A 74 7.88 -7.02 -13.62
C GLU A 74 7.28 -6.55 -12.29
N PHE A 75 7.55 -5.29 -11.94
CA PHE A 75 7.00 -4.66 -10.73
C PHE A 75 5.48 -4.49 -10.82
N CYS A 76 4.96 -4.03 -11.95
CA CYS A 76 3.53 -3.98 -12.22
C CYS A 76 2.89 -5.36 -12.10
N LYS A 77 3.55 -6.40 -12.61
CA LYS A 77 3.07 -7.79 -12.51
C LYS A 77 3.05 -8.26 -11.05
N MET A 78 4.11 -8.05 -10.28
CA MET A 78 4.16 -8.38 -8.85
C MET A 78 3.07 -7.66 -8.06
N LEU A 79 2.91 -6.35 -8.27
CA LEU A 79 1.82 -5.57 -7.67
C LEU A 79 0.45 -6.14 -8.06
N SER A 80 0.24 -6.53 -9.32
CA SER A 80 -1.02 -7.15 -9.76
C SER A 80 -1.36 -8.43 -9.00
N VAL A 81 -0.34 -9.25 -8.72
CA VAL A 81 -0.49 -10.53 -8.04
C VAL A 81 -0.73 -10.33 -6.54
N GLU A 82 -0.01 -9.40 -5.91
CA GLU A 82 -0.10 -9.17 -4.46
C GLU A 82 -1.21 -8.18 -4.07
N GLY A 83 -1.71 -7.39 -5.01
CA GLY A 83 -2.78 -6.41 -4.77
C GLY A 83 -4.04 -6.99 -4.11
N PRO A 84 -4.58 -8.13 -4.58
CA PRO A 84 -5.69 -8.81 -3.91
C PRO A 84 -5.36 -9.21 -2.47
N LYS A 85 -4.14 -9.70 -2.20
CA LYS A 85 -3.72 -10.11 -0.84
C LYS A 85 -3.62 -8.90 0.09
N LEU A 86 -3.06 -7.80 -0.39
CA LEU A 86 -3.03 -6.55 0.36
C LEU A 86 -4.45 -6.07 0.67
N LEU A 87 -5.35 -6.08 -0.33
CA LEU A 87 -6.74 -5.67 -0.13
C LEU A 87 -7.42 -6.51 0.95
N SER A 88 -7.24 -7.83 0.89
CA SER A 88 -7.72 -8.76 1.93
C SER A 88 -7.08 -8.49 3.29
N ALA A 89 -5.79 -8.18 3.35
CA ALA A 89 -5.09 -7.85 4.58
C ALA A 89 -5.57 -6.52 5.19
N ILE A 90 -5.83 -5.51 4.37
CA ILE A 90 -6.39 -4.22 4.80
C ILE A 90 -7.82 -4.42 5.31
N GLN A 91 -8.66 -5.16 4.58
CA GLN A 91 -10.03 -5.48 5.02
C GLN A 91 -10.04 -6.29 6.31
N ALA A 92 -9.16 -7.29 6.44
CA ALA A 92 -9.00 -8.08 7.66
C ALA A 92 -8.47 -7.22 8.82
N GLY A 93 -7.51 -6.32 8.58
CA GLY A 93 -6.98 -5.39 9.57
C GLY A 93 -8.01 -4.36 10.04
N ALA A 94 -8.83 -3.82 9.14
CA ALA A 94 -9.95 -2.94 9.50
C ALA A 94 -11.01 -3.69 10.31
N SER A 95 -11.30 -4.95 9.94
CA SER A 95 -12.23 -5.81 10.69
C SER A 95 -11.69 -6.17 12.07
N ALA A 96 -10.40 -6.46 12.19
CA ALA A 96 -9.72 -6.78 13.45
C ALA A 96 -9.64 -5.55 14.38
N ALA A 97 -9.41 -4.35 13.85
CA ALA A 97 -9.46 -3.11 14.62
C ALA A 97 -10.88 -2.78 15.11
N ALA A 98 -11.91 -3.03 14.28
CA ALA A 98 -13.30 -2.86 14.67
C ALA A 98 -13.75 -3.86 15.76
N THR A 99 -13.27 -5.11 15.69
CA THR A 99 -13.57 -6.11 16.74
C THR A 99 -12.76 -5.87 18.00
N ALA A 100 -11.47 -5.55 17.92
CA ALA A 100 -10.64 -5.22 19.09
C ALA A 100 -11.15 -3.97 19.83
N GLY A 101 -11.61 -2.94 19.11
CA GLY A 101 -12.25 -1.76 19.71
C GLY A 101 -13.58 -2.10 20.40
N ALA A 102 -14.37 -3.02 19.84
CA ALA A 102 -15.63 -3.45 20.45
C ALA A 102 -15.42 -4.30 21.71
N THR A 103 -14.38 -5.15 21.76
CA THR A 103 -14.07 -5.94 22.97
C THR A 103 -13.52 -5.05 24.10
N ALA A 104 -12.63 -4.10 23.77
CA ALA A 104 -12.09 -3.16 24.75
C ALA A 104 -13.16 -2.22 25.32
N PHE A 105 -14.13 -1.78 24.51
CA PHE A 105 -15.25 -0.98 25.00
C PHE A 105 -16.22 -1.77 25.89
N LYS A 106 -16.40 -3.07 25.61
CA LYS A 106 -17.28 -3.94 26.41
C LYS A 106 -16.70 -4.28 27.79
N GLU A 107 -15.38 -4.36 27.94
CA GLU A 107 -14.75 -4.59 29.25
C GLU A 107 -14.62 -3.33 30.12
N ALA A 108 -14.61 -2.13 29.53
CA ALA A 108 -14.53 -0.86 30.27
C ALA A 108 -15.86 -0.36 30.86
N MET A 109 -16.99 -1.04 30.57
CA MET A 109 -18.33 -0.71 31.08
C MET A 109 -18.85 -1.67 32.17
N LYS A 110 -18.00 -2.54 32.72
CA LYS A 110 -18.35 -3.49 33.78
C LYS A 110 -17.77 -3.05 35.13
#